data_AF-A0A1J3FV80-F1
#
_entry.id   AF-A0A1J3FV80-F1
#
_cell.length_a   1.000
_cell.length_b   1.000
_cell.length_c   1.000
_cell.angle_alpha   90.00
_cell.angle_beta   90.00
_cell.angle_gamma   90.00
#
_symmetry.space_group_name_H-M   'P 1'
#
loop_
_entity.id
_entity.type
_entity.pdbx_description
1 polymer ?
#
loop_
_entity_poly.entity_id
_entity_poly.type
_entity_poly.pdbx_seq_one_letter_code
_entity_poly.pdbx_strand_id
1 'polypeptide(L)'
;AECECLGKISMTDVICHLSQDGDHTLSALNAPVSVLLPKTRSLVLHVQPSCSLIEAIDLIIQGAQNLIVPIRTKPVTKKRQQNDNVSVTTTTHSNGRRFCWITQEDIIQFLLGRIAAFSPLPAMS
;
A
#
# COMPACT_ATOMS: atom_id res chain seq x y z
N ALA A 1 -0.30 -8.16 -20.67
CA ALA A 1 -0.68 -6.79 -20.29
C ALA A 1 0.16 -6.39 -19.09
N GLU A 2 0.75 -5.21 -19.13
CA GLU A 2 1.42 -4.58 -17.98
C GLU A 2 0.32 -4.00 -17.08
N CYS A 3 0.35 -4.31 -15.79
CA CYS A 3 -0.65 -3.79 -14.84
C CYS A 3 -0.12 -2.48 -14.27
N GLU A 4 -0.89 -1.41 -14.43
CA GLU A 4 -0.57 -0.10 -13.88
C GLU A 4 -1.33 0.11 -12.56
N CYS A 5 -0.61 0.45 -11.48
CA CYS A 5 -1.24 0.86 -10.24
C CYS A 5 -1.52 2.36 -10.28
N LEU A 6 -2.81 2.73 -10.39
CA LEU A 6 -3.22 4.12 -10.56
C LEU A 6 -3.32 4.92 -9.25
N GLY A 7 -3.21 4.26 -8.10
CA GLY A 7 -3.34 4.90 -6.81
C GLY A 7 -3.66 3.91 -5.68
N LYS A 8 -3.75 4.46 -4.47
CA LYS A 8 -4.16 3.76 -3.25
C LYS A 8 -5.44 4.41 -2.75
N ILE A 9 -6.43 3.59 -2.41
CA ILE A 9 -7.59 4.02 -1.65
C ILE A 9 -7.24 3.89 -0.17
N SER A 10 -7.41 4.98 0.58
CA SER A 10 -7.13 5.10 2.00
C SER A 10 -8.40 5.35 2.80
N MET A 11 -8.30 5.31 4.13
CA MET A 11 -9.41 5.67 5.00
C MET A 11 -9.85 7.12 4.80
N THR A 12 -8.92 8.01 4.43
CA THR A 12 -9.23 9.42 4.11
C THR A 12 -10.19 9.53 2.93
N ASP A 13 -10.05 8.68 1.92
CA ASP A 13 -10.94 8.67 0.75
C ASP A 13 -12.35 8.22 1.15
N VAL A 14 -12.46 7.22 2.03
CA VAL A 14 -13.73 6.76 2.60
C VAL A 14 -14.39 7.87 3.41
N ILE A 15 -13.65 8.50 4.34
CA ILE A 15 -14.16 9.59 5.18
C ILE A 15 -14.60 10.77 4.30
N CYS A 16 -13.79 11.14 3.30
CA CYS A 16 -14.11 12.20 2.36
C CYS A 16 -15.41 11.90 1.58
N HIS A 17 -15.60 10.66 1.14
CA HIS A 17 -16.82 10.24 0.47
C HIS A 17 -18.04 10.31 1.40
N LEU A 18 -17.94 9.78 2.62
CA LEU A 18 -19.02 9.82 3.62
C LEU A 18 -19.36 11.23 4.10
N SER A 19 -18.44 12.18 3.90
CA SER A 19 -18.65 13.59 4.25
C SER A 19 -19.27 14.41 3.11
N GLN A 20 -19.43 13.84 1.92
CA GLN A 20 -20.08 14.49 0.78
C GLN A 20 -21.61 14.47 0.95
N ASP A 21 -22.28 15.52 0.47
CA ASP A 21 -23.74 15.67 0.37
C ASP A 21 -24.57 15.69 1.67
N GLY A 22 -23.96 15.73 2.86
CA GLY A 22 -24.68 15.90 4.13
C GLY A 22 -25.62 14.74 4.50
N ASP A 23 -25.70 13.71 3.66
CA ASP A 23 -26.36 12.45 3.95
C ASP A 23 -25.40 11.59 4.79
N HIS A 24 -25.37 11.87 6.10
CA HIS A 24 -24.60 11.11 7.11
C HIS A 24 -25.16 9.69 7.34
N THR A 25 -26.00 9.21 6.44
CA THR A 25 -26.70 7.94 6.56
C THR A 25 -25.81 6.81 6.05
N LEU A 26 -26.01 5.61 6.61
CA LEU A 26 -25.32 4.39 6.16
C LEU A 26 -25.63 4.00 4.69
N SER A 27 -26.55 4.71 4.03
CA SER A 27 -26.86 4.56 2.60
C SER A 27 -25.62 4.72 1.71
N ALA A 28 -24.72 5.65 2.04
CA ALA A 28 -23.48 5.91 1.31
C ALA A 28 -22.54 4.69 1.27
N LEU A 29 -22.62 3.79 2.26
CA LEU A 29 -21.84 2.55 2.28
C LEU A 29 -22.27 1.54 1.20
N ASN A 30 -23.46 1.71 0.61
CA ASN A 30 -23.92 0.88 -0.50
C ASN A 30 -23.40 1.37 -1.86
N ALA A 31 -22.70 2.51 -1.91
CA ALA A 31 -22.09 3.00 -3.14
C ALA A 31 -20.99 2.03 -3.63
N PRO A 32 -20.80 1.91 -4.96
CA PRO A 32 -19.75 1.05 -5.49
C PRO A 32 -18.38 1.63 -5.12
N VAL A 33 -17.38 0.77 -4.86
CA VAL A 33 -16.00 1.20 -4.53
C VAL A 33 -15.36 2.11 -5.59
N SER A 34 -15.89 2.13 -6.81
CA SER A 34 -15.48 3.04 -7.87
C SER A 34 -15.64 4.52 -7.52
N VAL A 35 -16.54 4.87 -6.58
CA VAL A 35 -16.71 6.26 -6.11
C VAL A 35 -15.50 6.78 -5.33
N LEU A 36 -14.70 5.86 -4.76
CA LEU A 36 -13.48 6.16 -4.02
C LEU A 36 -12.24 6.23 -4.92
N LEU A 37 -12.38 5.98 -6.22
CA LEU A 37 -11.24 6.00 -7.12
C LEU A 37 -10.63 7.42 -7.15
N PRO A 38 -9.31 7.54 -7.01
CA PRO A 38 -8.64 8.82 -7.05
C PRO A 38 -8.97 9.57 -8.35
N LYS A 39 -9.49 10.79 -8.22
CA LYS A 39 -9.72 11.68 -9.38
C LYS A 39 -8.40 12.22 -9.95
N THR A 40 -7.36 12.24 -9.14
CA THR A 40 -5.99 12.61 -9.50
C THR A 40 -5.10 11.39 -9.34
N ARG A 41 -4.22 11.13 -10.30
CA ARG A 41 -3.27 10.02 -10.19
C ARG A 41 -2.29 10.29 -9.06
N SER A 42 -2.30 9.46 -8.02
CA SER A 42 -1.21 9.43 -7.03
C SER A 42 0.04 8.85 -7.68
N LEU A 43 1.21 9.39 -7.34
CA LEU A 43 2.47 8.85 -7.84
C LEU A 43 2.79 7.53 -7.12
N VAL A 44 2.36 6.42 -7.74
CA VAL A 44 2.68 5.06 -7.31
C VAL A 44 3.73 4.50 -8.26
N LEU A 45 4.88 4.08 -7.71
CA LEU A 45 6.01 3.66 -8.53
C LEU A 45 6.33 2.19 -8.32
N HIS A 46 6.46 1.45 -9.40
CA HIS A 46 7.03 0.10 -9.35
C HIS A 46 8.55 0.18 -9.31
N VAL A 47 9.15 -0.46 -8.32
CA VAL A 47 10.62 -0.54 -8.18
C VAL A 47 11.07 -1.99 -8.13
N GLN A 48 12.29 -2.26 -8.59
CA GLN A 48 12.88 -3.60 -8.47
C GLN A 48 13.32 -3.87 -7.03
N PRO A 49 13.42 -5.14 -6.60
CA PRO A 49 13.93 -5.48 -5.26
C PRO A 49 15.38 -5.09 -5.03
N SER A 50 16.13 -4.80 -6.10
CA SER A 50 17.49 -4.28 -6.06
C SER A 50 17.56 -2.76 -5.85
N CYS A 51 16.42 -2.05 -5.86
CA CYS A 51 16.34 -0.63 -5.55
C CYS A 51 16.88 -0.39 -4.13
N SER A 52 17.84 0.51 -4.02
CA SER A 52 18.45 0.86 -2.73
C SER A 52 17.50 1.72 -1.89
N LEU A 53 17.74 1.75 -0.58
CA LEU A 53 16.93 2.58 0.31
C LEU A 53 17.08 4.08 0.01
N ILE A 54 18.26 4.52 -0.45
CA ILE A 54 18.51 5.92 -0.83
C ILE A 54 17.67 6.28 -2.06
N GLU A 55 17.70 5.44 -3.10
CA GLU A 55 16.85 5.65 -4.28
C GLU A 55 15.36 5.64 -3.91
N ALA A 56 14.94 4.74 -3.03
CA ALA A 56 13.56 4.73 -2.52
C ALA A 56 13.18 6.03 -1.80
N ILE A 57 14.10 6.60 -0.99
CA ILE A 57 13.90 7.89 -0.33
C ILE A 57 13.81 9.03 -1.34
N ASP A 58 14.70 9.07 -2.34
CA ASP A 58 14.68 10.10 -3.38
C ASP A 58 13.37 10.09 -4.17
N LEU A 59 12.84 8.90 -4.48
CA LEU A 59 11.54 8.75 -5.14
C LEU A 59 10.39 9.30 -4.27
N ILE A 60 10.43 9.07 -2.96
CA ILE A 60 9.43 9.60 -2.03
C ILE A 60 9.54 11.13 -1.92
N ILE A 61 10.75 11.68 -1.86
CA ILE A 61 10.97 13.14 -1.87
C ILE A 61 10.41 13.78 -3.15
N GLN A 62 10.51 13.08 -4.29
CA GLN A 62 9.91 13.49 -5.57
C GLN A 62 8.37 13.37 -5.60
N GLY A 63 7.75 12.91 -4.51
CA GLY A 63 6.30 12.85 -4.34
C GLY A 63 5.71 11.46 -4.51
N ALA A 64 6.51 10.39 -4.59
CA ALA A 64 5.99 9.03 -4.63
C ALA A 64 5.35 8.68 -3.29
N GLN A 65 4.07 8.34 -3.31
CA GLN A 65 3.33 8.01 -2.08
C GLN A 65 3.49 6.53 -1.70
N ASN A 66 3.65 5.66 -2.69
CA ASN A 66 3.78 4.22 -2.50
C ASN A 66 4.76 3.64 -3.51
N LEU A 67 5.65 2.77 -3.03
CA LEU A 67 6.55 1.99 -3.87
C LEU A 67 6.07 0.54 -3.91
N ILE A 68 5.89 -0.02 -5.10
CA ILE A 68 5.46 -1.39 -5.32
C ILE A 68 6.69 -2.24 -5.66
N VAL A 69 7.00 -3.20 -4.80
CA VAL A 69 8.17 -4.08 -4.89
C VAL A 69 7.73 -5.51 -5.14
N PRO A 70 8.19 -6.19 -6.20
CA PRO A 70 7.87 -7.59 -6.41
C PRO A 70 8.54 -8.47 -5.37
N ILE A 71 7.78 -9.42 -4.79
CA ILE A 71 8.31 -10.37 -3.82
C ILE A 71 8.46 -11.76 -4.44
N ARG A 72 9.58 -12.42 -4.16
CA ARG A 72 9.76 -13.83 -4.49
C ARG A 72 8.96 -14.66 -3.50
N THR A 73 7.90 -15.31 -3.95
CA THR A 73 7.22 -16.32 -3.14
C THR A 73 7.71 -17.70 -3.54
N LYS A 74 8.06 -18.53 -2.55
CA LYS A 74 8.27 -19.97 -2.79
C LYS A 74 6.96 -20.53 -3.35
N PRO A 75 6.98 -21.41 -4.37
CA PRO A 75 5.75 -21.99 -4.91
C PRO A 75 5.04 -22.73 -3.78
N VAL A 76 3.90 -22.18 -3.34
CA VAL A 76 3.04 -22.85 -2.36
C VAL A 76 2.45 -24.07 -3.07
N THR A 77 2.88 -25.26 -2.67
CA THR A 77 2.21 -26.51 -3.03
C THR A 77 0.77 -26.43 -2.53
N LYS A 78 -0.18 -26.26 -3.46
CA LYS A 78 -1.61 -26.08 -3.18
C LYS A 78 -2.14 -27.32 -2.44
N LYS A 79 -2.29 -27.26 -1.11
CA LYS A 79 -3.32 -28.06 -0.43
C LYS A 79 -4.62 -27.27 -0.45
N ARG A 80 -5.62 -27.93 -1.02
CA ARG A 80 -6.98 -27.48 -1.35
C ARG A 80 -7.81 -27.25 -0.08
N GLN A 81 -8.86 -26.43 -0.24
CA GLN A 81 -10.08 -26.25 0.57
C GLN A 81 -10.13 -24.96 1.41
N GLN A 82 -10.95 -23.99 0.99
CA GLN A 82 -12.18 -23.66 1.74
C GLN A 82 -13.17 -22.88 0.85
N ASN A 83 -14.44 -23.26 0.97
CA ASN A 83 -15.61 -22.51 0.50
C ASN A 83 -15.68 -21.19 1.26
N ASP A 84 -15.45 -20.06 0.60
CA ASP A 84 -15.96 -18.77 1.05
C ASP A 84 -16.59 -18.05 -0.15
N ASN A 85 -17.81 -17.57 0.03
CA ASN A 85 -18.64 -16.91 -0.99
C ASN A 85 -18.06 -15.54 -1.42
N VAL A 86 -17.00 -15.10 -0.73
CA VAL A 86 -16.12 -14.02 -1.14
C VAL A 86 -14.87 -14.67 -1.67
N SER A 87 -14.72 -14.66 -3.00
CA SER A 87 -13.43 -15.01 -3.60
C SER A 87 -12.43 -13.95 -3.17
N VAL A 88 -11.73 -14.20 -2.06
CA VAL A 88 -10.44 -13.57 -1.79
C VAL A 88 -9.48 -14.18 -2.80
N THR A 89 -9.66 -13.85 -4.08
CA THR A 89 -8.62 -14.03 -5.06
C THR A 89 -7.46 -13.19 -4.56
N THR A 90 -6.50 -13.82 -3.89
CA THR A 90 -5.14 -13.27 -3.88
C THR A 90 -4.86 -12.88 -5.32
N THR A 91 -4.62 -11.60 -5.59
CA THR A 91 -4.44 -11.02 -6.91
C THR A 91 -3.23 -11.64 -7.58
N THR A 92 -3.36 -12.88 -8.04
CA THR A 92 -2.41 -13.51 -8.94
C THR A 92 -2.61 -12.81 -10.26
N HIS A 93 -1.75 -11.83 -10.53
CA HIS A 93 -1.53 -11.32 -11.88
C HIS A 93 -1.34 -12.52 -12.83
N SER A 94 -1.56 -12.33 -14.13
CA SER A 94 -1.46 -13.40 -15.15
C SER A 94 -0.19 -14.27 -15.08
N ASN A 95 0.86 -13.78 -14.41
CA ASN A 95 2.14 -14.47 -14.21
C ASN A 95 2.40 -14.96 -12.76
N GLY A 96 1.40 -14.94 -11.86
CA GLY A 96 1.55 -15.36 -10.46
C GLY A 96 2.47 -14.49 -9.60
N ARG A 97 2.89 -13.31 -10.10
CA ARG A 97 3.74 -12.38 -9.36
C ARG A 97 2.97 -11.76 -8.22
N ARG A 98 3.64 -11.66 -7.07
CA ARG A 98 3.17 -10.99 -5.87
C ARG A 98 4.01 -9.76 -5.61
N PHE A 99 3.41 -8.78 -4.96
CA PHE A 99 4.05 -7.50 -4.66
C PHE A 99 3.80 -7.12 -3.21
N CYS A 100 4.72 -6.36 -2.63
CA CYS A 100 4.51 -5.59 -1.41
C CYS A 100 4.52 -4.10 -1.76
N TRP A 101 3.79 -3.32 -0.99
CA TRP A 101 3.90 -1.87 -0.94
C TRP A 101 4.87 -1.43 0.16
N ILE A 102 5.54 -0.31 -0.07
CA ILE A 102 6.29 0.44 0.94
C ILE A 102 5.73 1.86 0.90
N THR A 103 5.27 2.35 2.05
CA THR A 103 4.78 3.72 2.18
C THR A 103 5.87 4.65 2.73
N GLN A 104 5.60 5.96 2.70
CA GLN A 104 6.45 6.93 3.37
C GLN A 104 6.59 6.64 4.86
N GLU A 105 5.51 6.24 5.54
CA GLU A 105 5.51 5.90 6.96
C GLU A 105 6.42 4.71 7.26
N ASP A 106 6.41 3.67 6.42
CA ASP A 106 7.28 2.50 6.61
C ASP A 106 8.77 2.90 6.59
N ILE A 107 9.16 3.77 5.66
CA ILE A 107 10.54 4.25 5.55
C ILE A 107 10.90 5.13 6.76
N ILE A 108 10.02 6.05 7.14
CA ILE A 108 10.24 6.90 8.32
C ILE A 108 10.34 6.05 9.59
N GLN A 109 9.47 5.06 9.76
CA GLN A 109 9.50 4.14 10.90
C GLN A 109 10.79 3.32 10.93
N PHE A 110 11.26 2.84 9.78
CA PHE A 110 12.56 2.17 9.68
C PHE A 110 13.69 3.11 10.12
N LEU A 111 13.72 4.35 9.59
CA LEU A 111 14.75 5.32 9.95
C LEU A 111 14.70 5.67 11.44
N LEU A 112 13.53 5.99 11.98
CA LEU A 112 13.36 6.34 13.40
C LEU A 112 13.71 5.17 14.34
N GLY A 113 13.32 3.94 14.00
CA GLY A 113 13.69 2.75 14.78
C GLY A 113 15.20 2.48 14.76
N ARG A 114 15.90 2.85 13.69
CA ARG A 114 17.36 2.76 13.58
C ARG A 114 18.05 3.96 14.23
N ILE A 115 17.48 5.16 14.13
CA ILE A 115 17.95 6.36 14.84
C ILE A 115 17.85 6.16 16.34
N ALA A 116 16.78 5.54 16.84
CA ALA A 116 16.63 5.18 18.25
C ALA A 116 17.80 4.29 18.75
N ALA A 117 18.37 3.46 17.87
CA ALA A 117 19.56 2.65 18.18
C ALA A 117 20.87 3.47 18.22
N PHE A 118 20.88 4.68 17.64
CA PHE A 118 22.02 5.61 17.63
C PHE A 118 21.88 6.78 18.61
N SER A 119 20.69 7.05 19.14
CA SER A 119 20.50 8.01 20.23
C SER A 119 20.86 7.35 21.56
N PRO A 120 21.96 7.74 22.25
CA PRO A 120 22.19 7.29 23.61
C PRO A 120 21.02 7.79 24.45
N LEU A 121 20.19 6.86 24.95
CA LEU A 121 19.27 7.19 26.03
C LEU A 121 20.13 7.76 27.16
N PRO A 122 19.92 9.01 27.62
CA PRO A 122 20.68 9.52 28.74
C PRO A 122 20.47 8.55 29.90
N ALA A 123 21.56 7.97 30.40
CA ALA A 123 21.55 7.22 31.63
C ALA A 123 20.95 8.17 32.68
N MET A 124 19.75 7.86 33.15
CA MET A 124 19.11 8.63 34.19
C MET A 124 19.93 8.41 35.46
N SER A 125 20.66 9.46 35.87
CA SER A 125 21.39 9.54 37.13
C SER A 125 20.47 9.56 38.34
#